data_AF-A0A4R4UNV5-F1
#
_entry.id   AF-A0A4R4UNV5-F1
#
_cell.length_a   1.000
_cell.length_b   1.000
_cell.length_c   1.000
_cell.angle_alpha   90.00
_cell.angle_beta   90.00
_cell.angle_gamma   90.00
#
_symmetry.space_group_name_H-M   'P 1'
#
loop_
_entity.id
_entity.type
_entity.pdbx_description
1 polymer ?
#
loop_
_entity_poly.entity_id
_entity_poly.type
_entity_poly.pdbx_seq_one_letter_code
_entity_poly.pdbx_strand_id
1 'polypeptide(L)'
;MSKKAITALTIAASVVAGAAALAVPANAGAKRDLRDCYDGRCTITVTDPVTFPVDPRFRLSSVRVAKVNVAGMFDAVMVRSTASGASTTLGAGTRGSINGLSVHVVQVTETGATVRFGG
;
A
#
# COMPACT_ATOMS: atom_id res chain seq x y z
N MET A 1 30.48 -3.35 -57.98
CA MET A 1 30.32 -4.75 -58.43
C MET A 1 29.79 -5.54 -57.24
N SER A 2 28.46 -5.70 -57.14
CA SER A 2 27.71 -6.96 -57.32
C SER A 2 27.98 -7.96 -56.18
N LYS A 3 27.00 -8.50 -55.45
CA LYS A 3 25.80 -9.21 -55.94
C LYS A 3 24.67 -9.24 -54.89
N LYS A 4 23.46 -9.24 -55.45
CA LYS A 4 22.15 -9.51 -54.82
C LYS A 4 22.08 -10.94 -54.26
N ALA A 5 21.35 -11.13 -53.17
CA ALA A 5 20.59 -12.36 -52.92
C ALA A 5 19.42 -12.06 -51.98
N ILE A 6 18.26 -11.92 -52.60
CA ILE A 6 16.94 -11.93 -51.98
C ILE A 6 16.58 -13.40 -51.79
N THR A 7 16.24 -13.82 -50.58
CA THR A 7 15.60 -15.13 -50.37
C THR A 7 14.52 -14.96 -49.31
N ALA A 8 13.30 -14.74 -49.81
CA ALA A 8 12.08 -14.84 -49.03
C ALA A 8 11.74 -16.33 -48.86
N LEU A 9 11.51 -16.76 -47.62
CA LEU A 9 10.78 -17.99 -47.33
C LEU A 9 9.58 -17.62 -46.47
N THR A 10 8.41 -17.72 -47.09
CA THR A 10 7.08 -17.62 -46.51
C THR A 10 6.85 -18.76 -45.52
N ILE A 11 6.58 -18.44 -44.26
CA ILE A 11 6.06 -19.39 -43.27
C ILE A 11 4.59 -19.03 -43.01
N ALA A 12 3.71 -19.95 -43.40
CA ALA A 12 2.27 -19.85 -43.25
C ALA A 12 1.81 -20.26 -41.84
N ALA A 13 0.93 -19.42 -41.29
CA ALA A 13 -0.10 -19.62 -40.26
C ALA A 13 0.05 -20.73 -39.20
N SER A 14 0.05 -20.31 -37.94
CA SER A 14 -0.59 -21.06 -36.86
C SER A 14 -1.29 -20.08 -35.92
N VAL A 15 -2.62 -20.20 -35.89
CA VAL A 15 -3.54 -19.61 -34.92
C VAL A 15 -3.08 -19.81 -33.48
N VAL A 16 -3.11 -18.76 -32.66
CA VAL A 16 -3.94 -18.64 -31.45
C VAL A 16 -4.03 -17.15 -31.16
N ALA A 17 -5.26 -16.63 -31.07
CA ALA A 17 -5.54 -15.34 -30.46
C ALA A 17 -5.13 -15.41 -28.97
N GLY A 18 -3.85 -15.22 -28.70
CA GLY A 18 -3.38 -14.91 -27.37
C GLY A 18 -3.71 -13.45 -27.14
N ALA A 19 -4.85 -13.18 -26.52
CA ALA A 19 -5.10 -11.90 -25.88
C ALA A 19 -3.93 -11.65 -24.93
N ALA A 20 -2.94 -10.90 -25.40
CA ALA A 20 -2.01 -10.22 -24.53
C ALA A 20 -2.87 -9.25 -23.74
N ALA A 21 -3.41 -9.75 -22.63
CA ALA A 21 -3.84 -8.94 -21.53
C ALA A 21 -2.61 -8.09 -21.19
N LEU A 22 -2.56 -6.89 -21.77
CA LEU A 22 -1.86 -5.78 -21.15
C LEU A 22 -2.38 -5.79 -19.72
N ALA A 23 -1.54 -6.29 -18.82
CA ALA A 23 -1.72 -6.11 -17.39
C ALA A 23 -1.63 -4.61 -17.18
N VAL A 24 -2.75 -3.93 -17.41
CA VAL A 24 -3.02 -2.63 -16.84
C VAL A 24 -2.73 -2.84 -15.36
N PRO A 25 -1.79 -2.11 -14.74
CA PRO A 25 -1.69 -2.16 -13.29
C PRO A 25 -3.11 -1.86 -12.82
N ALA A 26 -3.70 -2.78 -12.08
CA ALA A 26 -5.00 -2.61 -11.47
C ALA A 26 -4.88 -1.46 -10.47
N ASN A 27 -4.92 -0.24 -10.99
CA ASN A 27 -4.95 1.02 -10.27
C ASN A 27 -6.42 1.33 -9.97
N ALA A 28 -7.14 0.30 -9.53
CA ALA A 28 -8.46 0.37 -8.95
C ALA A 28 -8.23 0.01 -7.49
N GLY A 29 -8.46 0.98 -6.60
CA GLY A 29 -8.18 0.92 -5.18
C GLY A 29 -8.46 -0.45 -4.60
N ALA A 30 -7.41 -1.28 -4.54
CA ALA A 30 -7.41 -2.45 -3.72
C ALA A 30 -7.62 -1.89 -2.33
N LYS A 31 -8.87 -1.99 -1.85
CA LYS A 31 -9.19 -2.08 -0.44
C LYS A 31 -8.45 -3.34 0.00
N ARG A 32 -7.13 -3.19 0.16
CA ARG A 32 -6.20 -4.23 0.57
C ARG A 32 -6.84 -4.79 1.80
N ASP A 33 -7.18 -6.07 1.75
CA ASP A 33 -8.08 -6.66 2.71
C ASP A 33 -7.46 -6.44 4.09
N LEU A 34 -8.00 -5.50 4.87
CA LEU A 34 -7.34 -5.05 6.10
C LEU A 34 -7.32 -6.17 7.15
N ARG A 35 -7.93 -7.32 6.83
CA ARG A 35 -7.78 -8.59 7.54
C ARG A 35 -6.33 -9.07 7.53
N ASP A 36 -5.58 -8.81 6.45
CA ASP A 36 -4.14 -9.11 6.36
C ASP A 36 -3.30 -8.28 7.34
N CYS A 37 -3.86 -7.21 7.90
CA CYS A 37 -3.21 -6.41 8.94
C CYS A 37 -3.45 -6.92 10.36
N TYR A 38 -4.24 -7.99 10.55
CA TYR A 38 -4.60 -8.48 11.87
C TYR A 38 -3.37 -8.91 12.69
N ASP A 39 -2.40 -9.57 12.08
CA ASP A 39 -1.15 -9.97 12.72
C ASP A 39 -0.20 -8.78 12.99
N GLY A 40 -0.53 -7.58 12.53
CA GLY A 40 0.30 -6.39 12.63
C GLY A 40 1.39 -6.29 11.57
N ARG A 41 1.36 -7.11 10.51
CA ARG A 41 2.38 -7.11 9.44
C ARG A 41 1.73 -6.85 8.08
N CYS A 42 1.56 -5.57 7.75
CA CYS A 42 1.01 -5.19 6.46
C CYS A 42 1.53 -3.83 6.00
N THR A 43 1.32 -3.53 4.72
CA THR A 43 1.54 -2.19 4.18
C THR A 43 0.23 -1.68 3.61
N ILE A 44 -0.22 -0.52 4.04
CA ILE A 44 -1.47 0.08 3.57
C ILE A 44 -1.19 1.44 2.94
N THR A 45 -2.04 1.81 1.98
CA THR A 45 -2.13 3.18 1.48
C THR A 45 -3.42 3.78 2.02
N VAL A 46 -3.29 4.91 2.70
CA VAL A 46 -4.36 5.61 3.39
C VAL A 46 -4.68 6.87 2.60
N THR A 47 -5.73 6.83 1.80
CA THR A 47 -6.34 8.01 1.17
C THR A 47 -7.44 8.57 2.05
N ASP A 48 -8.21 7.67 2.66
CA ASP A 48 -9.29 7.95 3.59
C ASP A 48 -9.01 7.31 4.96
N PRO A 49 -9.58 7.83 6.06
CA PRO A 49 -9.44 7.21 7.37
C PRO A 49 -9.94 5.76 7.36
N VAL A 50 -9.06 4.82 7.71
CA VAL A 50 -9.38 3.39 7.79
C VAL A 50 -9.33 2.91 9.24
N THR A 51 -10.18 1.94 9.57
CA THR A 51 -10.14 1.27 10.87
C THR A 51 -10.15 -0.24 10.64
N PHE A 52 -9.27 -0.96 11.32
CA PHE A 52 -9.17 -2.41 11.20
C PHE A 52 -8.81 -3.07 12.53
N PRO A 53 -9.26 -4.31 12.75
CA PRO A 53 -8.90 -5.07 13.93
C PRO A 53 -7.43 -5.51 13.87
N VAL A 54 -6.79 -5.58 15.03
CA VAL A 54 -5.45 -6.15 15.20
C VAL A 54 -5.47 -7.21 16.28
N ASP A 55 -4.47 -8.08 16.27
CA ASP A 55 -4.36 -9.18 17.21
C ASP A 55 -4.39 -8.67 18.66
N PRO A 56 -5.17 -9.32 19.55
CA PRO A 56 -5.26 -8.96 20.98
C PRO A 56 -3.91 -8.87 21.70
N ARG A 57 -2.85 -9.52 21.20
CA ARG A 57 -1.49 -9.40 21.73
C ARG A 57 -1.00 -7.95 21.82
N PHE A 58 -1.48 -7.07 20.93
CA PHE A 58 -1.16 -5.64 20.95
C PHE A 58 -2.00 -4.82 21.93
N ARG A 59 -3.05 -5.38 22.56
CA ARG A 59 -3.93 -4.65 23.51
C ARG A 59 -4.59 -3.39 22.93
N LEU A 60 -4.82 -3.36 21.61
CA LEU A 60 -5.44 -2.21 20.91
C LEU A 60 -6.88 -2.46 20.48
N SER A 61 -7.30 -3.73 20.39
CA SER A 61 -8.53 -4.25 19.74
C SER A 61 -8.64 -3.89 18.26
N SER A 62 -8.69 -2.60 17.94
CA SER A 62 -8.66 -2.07 16.58
C SER A 62 -7.82 -0.80 16.51
N VAL A 63 -7.32 -0.53 15.32
CA VAL A 63 -6.49 0.64 15.02
C VAL A 63 -7.17 1.47 13.95
N ARG A 64 -7.30 2.77 14.20
CA ARG A 64 -7.70 3.77 13.23
C ARG A 64 -6.46 4.49 12.70
N VAL A 65 -6.35 4.58 11.39
CA VAL A 65 -5.24 5.24 10.69
C VAL A 65 -5.82 6.32 9.79
N ALA A 66 -5.27 7.53 9.87
CA ALA A 66 -5.70 8.65 9.05
C ALA A 66 -4.53 9.56 8.70
N LYS A 67 -4.58 10.18 7.51
CA LYS A 67 -3.76 11.36 7.23
C LYS A 67 -4.33 12.54 8.01
N VAL A 68 -3.46 13.29 8.66
CA VAL A 68 -3.80 14.50 9.41
C VAL A 68 -2.85 15.62 9.03
N ASN A 69 -3.34 16.85 9.04
CA ASN A 69 -2.49 18.02 8.93
C ASN A 69 -2.24 18.57 10.35
N VAL A 70 -0.97 18.61 10.76
CA VAL A 70 -0.60 19.02 12.11
C VAL A 70 -0.41 20.53 12.12
N ALA A 71 -1.31 21.22 12.83
CA ALA A 71 -1.27 22.66 13.06
C ALA A 71 -1.16 23.54 11.80
N GLY A 72 -1.62 23.07 10.63
CA GLY A 72 -1.49 23.82 9.37
C GLY A 72 -0.10 23.74 8.74
N MET A 73 0.86 23.05 9.36
CA MET A 73 2.28 23.15 9.01
C MET A 73 2.77 21.98 8.16
N PHE A 74 2.37 20.76 8.47
CA PHE A 74 2.83 19.57 7.76
C PHE A 74 1.82 18.43 7.82
N ASP A 75 1.85 17.58 6.79
CA ASP A 75 1.06 16.37 6.75
C ASP A 75 1.75 15.23 7.51
N ALA A 76 0.96 14.47 8.24
CA ALA A 76 1.39 13.33 9.04
C ALA A 76 0.34 12.22 9.02
N VAL A 77 0.69 11.08 9.59
CA VAL A 77 -0.23 9.96 9.83
C VAL A 77 -0.51 9.87 11.32
N MET A 78 -1.78 9.90 11.68
CA MET A 78 -2.22 9.54 13.02
C MET A 78 -2.62 8.08 13.06
N VAL A 79 -2.05 7.34 14.00
CA VAL A 79 -2.43 5.98 14.35
C VAL A 79 -3.02 6.00 15.75
N ARG A 80 -4.26 5.55 15.90
CA ARG A 80 -5.01 5.61 17.16
C ARG A 80 -5.66 4.29 17.50
N SER A 81 -5.52 3.86 18.75
CA SER A 81 -6.28 2.76 19.33
C SER A 81 -7.73 3.17 19.53
N THR A 82 -8.67 2.33 19.10
CA THR A 82 -10.09 2.56 19.40
C THR A 82 -10.46 2.13 20.82
N ALA A 83 -9.70 1.21 21.43
CA ALA A 83 -9.99 0.70 22.77
C ALA A 83 -9.39 1.57 23.90
N SER A 84 -8.10 1.89 23.80
CA SER A 84 -7.38 2.62 24.86
C SER A 84 -7.39 4.14 24.67
N GLY A 85 -7.76 4.62 23.48
CA GLY A 85 -7.65 6.03 23.11
C GLY A 85 -6.23 6.50 22.82
N ALA A 86 -5.21 5.69 23.11
CA ALA A 86 -3.81 5.99 22.82
C ALA A 86 -3.60 6.29 21.33
N SER A 87 -2.76 7.27 21.03
CA SER A 87 -2.43 7.66 19.66
C SER A 87 -0.97 8.03 19.51
N THR A 88 -0.50 7.93 18.28
CA THR A 88 0.79 8.46 17.85
C THR A 88 0.62 9.15 16.50
N THR A 89 1.35 10.24 16.29
CA THR A 89 1.35 11.00 15.04
C THR A 89 2.76 10.98 14.49
N LEU A 90 2.90 10.52 13.25
CA LEU A 90 4.17 10.21 12.62
C LEU A 90 4.26 10.92 11.26
N GLY A 91 5.34 11.67 11.05
CA GLY A 91 5.65 12.29 9.77
C GLY A 91 6.23 11.29 8.75
N ALA A 92 6.39 11.73 7.50
CA ALA A 92 7.02 10.92 6.46
C ALA A 92 8.44 10.44 6.85
N GLY A 93 8.75 9.18 6.56
CA GLY A 93 10.04 8.54 6.88
C GLY A 93 10.23 8.14 8.35
N THR A 94 9.28 8.47 9.23
CA THR A 94 9.42 8.23 10.67
C THR A 94 8.89 6.86 11.08
N ARG A 95 9.45 6.35 12.18
CA ARG A 95 9.01 5.12 12.86
C ARG A 95 8.49 5.45 14.25
N GLY A 96 7.49 4.69 14.67
CA GLY A 96 6.98 4.71 16.02
C GLY A 96 6.42 3.35 16.40
N SER A 97 5.87 3.26 17.60
CA SER A 97 5.18 2.06 18.06
C SER A 97 4.04 2.42 18.98
N ILE A 98 2.97 1.62 18.95
CA ILE A 98 1.84 1.74 19.85
C ILE A 98 1.51 0.35 20.42
N ASN A 99 1.68 0.17 21.73
CA ASN A 99 1.51 -1.11 22.43
C ASN A 99 2.18 -2.33 21.73
N GLY A 100 3.41 -2.15 21.25
CA GLY A 100 4.18 -3.21 20.57
C GLY A 100 3.93 -3.34 19.07
N LEU A 101 2.89 -2.69 18.53
CA LEU A 101 2.69 -2.58 17.09
C LEU A 101 3.62 -1.49 16.53
N SER A 102 4.63 -1.90 15.75
CA SER A 102 5.53 -1.00 15.06
C SER A 102 4.84 -0.36 13.86
N VAL A 103 5.07 0.93 13.67
CA VAL A 103 4.52 1.72 12.57
C VAL A 103 5.65 2.45 11.89
N HIS A 104 5.71 2.37 10.56
CA HIS A 104 6.65 3.12 9.74
C HIS A 104 5.87 3.84 8.64
N VAL A 105 5.90 5.17 8.67
CA VAL A 105 5.30 5.99 7.62
C VAL A 105 6.32 6.09 6.51
N VAL A 106 6.10 5.35 5.42
CA VAL A 106 7.04 5.29 4.30
C VAL A 106 7.06 6.64 3.58
N GLN A 107 5.88 7.19 3.31
CA GLN A 107 5.71 8.48 2.65
C GLN A 107 4.35 9.08 3.00
N VAL A 108 4.27 10.40 2.92
CA VAL A 108 3.02 11.16 2.99
C VAL A 108 2.99 12.07 1.76
N THR A 109 1.87 12.05 1.04
CA THR A 109 1.61 12.85 -0.15
C THR A 109 0.40 13.75 0.07
N GLU A 110 0.13 14.65 -0.87
CA GLU A 110 -1.09 15.48 -0.84
C GLU A 110 -2.37 14.65 -0.81
N THR A 111 -2.38 13.48 -1.46
CA THR A 111 -3.56 12.63 -1.63
C THR A 111 -3.67 11.47 -0.64
N GLY A 112 -2.60 11.15 0.09
CA GLY A 112 -2.63 10.04 1.04
C GLY A 112 -1.31 9.77 1.73
N ALA A 113 -1.19 8.60 2.35
CA ALA A 113 0.05 8.17 3.00
C ALA A 113 0.25 6.66 2.85
N THR A 114 1.50 6.21 2.72
CA THR A 114 1.85 4.79 2.75
C THR A 114 2.42 4.44 4.12
N VAL A 115 1.81 3.48 4.79
CA VAL A 115 2.15 3.08 6.15
C VAL A 115 2.45 1.60 6.19
N ARG A 116 3.58 1.22 6.78
CA ARG A 116 3.96 -0.17 7.02
C ARG A 116 3.89 -0.48 8.51
N PHE A 117 3.15 -1.53 8.83
CA PHE A 117 3.03 -2.10 10.16
C PHE A 117 4.00 -3.27 10.33
N GLY A 118 4.52 -3.44 11.54
CA GLY A 118 5.28 -4.62 11.95
C GLY A 118 4.94 -5.02 13.38
N GLY A 119 4.88 -6.32 13.64
CA GLY A 119 4.60 -6.87 14.97
C GLY A 119 5.14 -8.27 15.18
#